data_AF-A0A2W6DA12-F1
#
_entry.id   AF-A0A2W6DA12-F1
#
_cell.length_a   1.000
_cell.length_b   1.000
_cell.length_c   1.000
_cell.angle_alpha   90.00
_cell.angle_beta   90.00
_cell.angle_gamma   90.00
#
_symmetry.space_group_name_H-M   'P 1'
#
loop_
_entity.id
_entity.type
_entity.pdbx_description
1 polymer ?
#
loop_
_entity_poly.entity_id
_entity_poly.type
_entity_poly.pdbx_seq_one_letter_code
_entity_poly.pdbx_strand_id
1 'polypeptide(L)'
;MGAFVVDLEMLQDVIDRMCGFERNLSQWLDEVDSQVRRVHAGWTGAAAAEHRCAHDEWRAGAQQMHLAVTALRRVGATAHGNYLAAVVANRAMWG
;
A
#
# COMPACT_ATOMS: atom_id res chain seq x y z
N MET A 1 -35.02 -0.51 8.28
CA MET A 1 -33.89 -0.22 7.36
C MET A 1 -32.61 -0.65 8.06
N GLY A 2 -31.97 -1.72 7.58
CA GLY A 2 -30.71 -2.19 8.17
C GLY A 2 -29.62 -1.19 7.84
N ALA A 3 -29.03 -0.57 8.86
CA ALA A 3 -27.85 0.26 8.67
C ALA A 3 -26.75 -0.63 8.08
N PHE A 4 -26.16 -0.20 6.95
CA PHE A 4 -24.90 -0.77 6.49
C PHE A 4 -23.84 -0.46 7.55
N VAL A 5 -23.63 -1.41 8.46
CA VAL A 5 -22.49 -1.37 9.38
C VAL A 5 -21.32 -1.85 8.56
N VAL A 6 -20.52 -0.92 8.05
CA VAL A 6 -19.18 -1.26 7.58
C VAL A 6 -18.46 -1.85 8.79
N ASP A 7 -17.99 -3.10 8.66
CA ASP A 7 -17.12 -3.70 9.66
C ASP A 7 -15.77 -2.98 9.60
N LEU A 8 -15.63 -1.97 10.46
CA LEU A 8 -14.45 -1.12 10.53
C LEU A 8 -13.23 -1.89 11.05
N GLU A 9 -13.44 -2.96 11.81
CA GLU A 9 -12.36 -3.84 12.27
C GLU A 9 -11.84 -4.66 11.10
N MET A 10 -12.74 -5.28 10.32
CA MET A 10 -12.36 -6.00 9.10
C MET A 10 -11.64 -5.10 8.09
N LEU A 11 -12.10 -3.85 7.92
CA LEU A 11 -11.42 -2.89 7.05
C LEU A 11 -10.01 -2.56 7.54
N GLN A 12 -9.83 -2.39 8.85
CA GLN A 12 -8.53 -2.11 9.46
C GLN A 12 -7.58 -3.30 9.30
N ASP A 13 -8.06 -4.52 9.52
CA ASP A 13 -7.29 -5.76 9.35
C ASP A 13 -6.77 -5.93 7.91
N VAL A 14 -7.61 -5.64 6.92
CA VAL A 14 -7.22 -5.67 5.50
C VAL A 14 -6.15 -4.62 5.20
N ILE A 15 -6.29 -3.40 5.72
CA ILE A 15 -5.30 -2.32 5.56
C ILE A 15 -3.96 -2.74 6.17
N ASP A 16 -3.97 -3.31 7.38
CA ASP A 16 -2.73 -3.72 8.06
C ASP A 16 -2.01 -4.86 7.32
N ARG A 17 -2.77 -5.81 6.78
CA ARG A 17 -2.21 -6.87 5.93
C ARG A 17 -1.61 -6.32 4.64
N MET A 18 -2.27 -5.36 3.99
CA MET A 18 -1.75 -4.69 2.79
C MET A 18 -0.47 -3.89 3.10
N CYS A 19 -0.40 -3.22 4.25
CA CYS A 19 0.83 -2.54 4.69
C CYS A 19 1.98 -3.53 4.97
N GLY A 20 1.68 -4.69 5.56
CA GLY A 20 2.68 -5.75 5.75
C GLY A 20 3.24 -6.25 4.43
N PHE A 21 2.36 -6.51 3.46
CA PHE A 21 2.76 -6.92 2.12
C PHE A 21 3.61 -5.85 1.40
N GLU A 22 3.19 -4.58 1.47
CA GLU A 22 3.90 -3.45 0.84
C GLU A 22 5.32 -3.27 1.40
N ARG A 23 5.51 -3.38 2.72
CA ARG A 23 6.86 -3.35 3.31
C ARG A 23 7.76 -4.46 2.79
N ASN A 24 7.23 -5.68 2.72
CA ASN A 24 7.98 -6.82 2.20
C ASN A 24 8.32 -6.59 0.72
N LEU A 25 7.35 -6.19 -0.10
CA LEU A 25 7.56 -5.93 -1.52
C LEU A 25 8.65 -4.86 -1.74
N SER A 26 8.61 -3.75 -1.00
CA SER A 26 9.62 -2.68 -1.05
C SER A 26 11.02 -3.19 -0.71
N GLN A 27 11.17 -4.02 0.33
CA GLN A 27 12.46 -4.61 0.69
C GLN A 27 13.02 -5.50 -0.42
N TRP A 28 12.17 -6.34 -1.02
CA TRP A 28 12.56 -7.22 -2.12
C TRP A 28 12.97 -6.44 -3.37
N LEU A 29 12.26 -5.34 -3.67
CA LEU A 29 12.61 -4.45 -4.78
C LEU A 29 13.98 -3.80 -4.59
N ASP A 30 14.28 -3.31 -3.38
CA ASP A 30 15.58 -2.72 -3.08
C ASP A 30 16.73 -3.73 -3.23
N GLU A 31 16.49 -4.98 -2.80
CA GLU A 31 17.44 -6.08 -3.00
C GLU A 31 17.66 -6.37 -4.48
N VAL A 32 16.60 -6.53 -5.28
CA VAL A 32 16.73 -6.76 -6.72
C VAL A 32 17.42 -5.58 -7.40
N ASP A 33 17.06 -4.34 -7.07
CA ASP A 33 17.67 -3.12 -7.61
C ASP A 33 19.18 -3.07 -7.35
N SER A 34 19.61 -3.54 -6.17
CA SER A 34 21.04 -3.66 -5.85
C SER A 34 21.77 -4.68 -6.76
N GLN A 35 21.12 -5.81 -7.07
CA GLN A 35 21.68 -6.84 -7.94
C GLN A 35 21.69 -6.39 -9.40
N VAL A 36 20.60 -5.77 -9.87
CA VAL A 36 20.48 -5.25 -11.24
C VAL A 36 21.58 -4.22 -11.52
N ARG A 37 21.83 -3.28 -10.58
CA ARG A 37 22.95 -2.35 -10.69
C ARG A 37 24.30 -3.05 -10.82
N ARG A 38 24.53 -4.09 -10.02
CA ARG A 38 25.80 -4.85 -10.03
C ARG A 38 26.04 -5.55 -11.36
N VAL A 39 25.01 -6.17 -11.94
CA VAL A 39 25.14 -6.89 -13.22
C VAL A 39 25.36 -5.91 -14.38
N HIS A 40 24.67 -4.75 -14.37
CA HIS A 40 24.82 -3.75 -15.42
C HIS A 40 26.16 -2.99 -15.41
N ALA A 41 27.00 -3.17 -14.39
CA ALA A 41 28.35 -2.60 -14.39
C ALA A 41 29.24 -3.14 -15.54
N GLY A 42 28.98 -4.37 -16.00
CA GLY A 42 29.67 -4.97 -17.15
C GLY A 42 28.75 -5.40 -18.29
N TRP A 43 27.43 -5.46 -18.05
CA TRP A 43 26.45 -5.93 -19.03
C TRP A 43 25.84 -4.80 -19.85
N THR A 44 26.23 -4.73 -21.12
CA THR A 44 25.79 -3.74 -22.11
C THR A 44 25.14 -4.41 -23.33
N GLY A 45 24.58 -3.61 -24.25
CA GLY A 45 23.88 -4.09 -25.44
C GLY A 45 22.35 -4.09 -25.32
N ALA A 46 21.67 -4.57 -26.37
CA ALA A 46 20.21 -4.48 -26.50
C ALA A 46 19.46 -5.21 -25.38
N ALA A 47 19.87 -6.45 -25.05
CA ALA A 47 19.27 -7.22 -23.96
C ALA A 47 19.41 -6.51 -22.59
N ALA A 48 20.54 -5.82 -22.37
CA ALA A 48 20.73 -5.04 -21.15
C ALA A 48 19.80 -3.81 -21.10
N ALA A 49 19.46 -3.22 -22.24
CA ALA A 49 18.52 -2.10 -22.32
C ALA A 49 17.07 -2.56 -22.08
N GLU A 50 16.65 -3.68 -22.69
CA GLU A 50 15.32 -4.27 -22.48
C GLU A 50 15.12 -4.67 -21.01
N HIS A 51 16.13 -5.30 -20.40
CA HIS A 51 16.07 -5.66 -18.99
C HIS A 51 15.93 -4.43 -18.07
N ARG A 52 16.66 -3.34 -18.35
CA ARG A 52 16.50 -2.07 -17.60
C ARG A 52 15.08 -1.51 -17.74
N CYS A 53 14.52 -1.52 -18.96
CA CYS A 53 13.16 -1.04 -19.20
C CYS A 53 12.14 -1.84 -18.39
N ALA A 54 12.24 -3.18 -18.40
CA ALA A 54 11.36 -4.04 -17.61
C ALA A 54 11.52 -3.79 -16.09
N HIS A 55 12.74 -3.57 -15.62
CA HIS A 55 13.01 -3.22 -14.22
C HIS A 55 12.40 -1.86 -13.84
N ASP A 56 12.52 -0.86 -14.70
CA ASP A 56 11.94 0.47 -14.49
C ASP A 56 10.40 0.42 -14.45
N GLU A 57 9.77 -0.36 -15.34
CA GLU A 57 8.33 -0.61 -15.32
C GLU A 57 7.87 -1.27 -14.02
N TRP A 58 8.62 -2.27 -13.55
CA TRP A 58 8.31 -2.95 -12.29
C TRP A 58 8.44 -2.00 -11.09
N ARG A 59 9.48 -1.16 -11.06
CA ARG A 59 9.68 -0.14 -10.03
C ARG A 59 8.53 0.88 -10.02
N ALA A 60 8.09 1.33 -11.19
CA ALA A 60 6.95 2.24 -11.31
C ALA A 60 5.66 1.61 -10.76
N GLY A 61 5.37 0.35 -11.12
CA GLY A 61 4.20 -0.38 -10.62
C GLY A 61 4.22 -0.57 -9.10
N ALA A 62 5.39 -0.87 -8.52
CA ALA A 62 5.52 -0.97 -7.07
C ALA A 62 5.28 0.36 -6.35
N GLN A 63 5.79 1.47 -6.91
CA GLN A 63 5.54 2.79 -6.36
C GLN A 63 4.04 3.16 -6.42
N GLN A 64 3.34 2.79 -7.50
CA GLN A 64 1.90 2.96 -7.59
C GLN A 64 1.15 2.16 -6.51
N MET A 65 1.57 0.93 -6.25
CA MET A 65 0.98 0.11 -5.18
C MET A 65 1.17 0.76 -3.79
N HIS A 66 2.38 1.26 -3.50
CA HIS A 66 2.68 1.97 -2.25
C HIS A 66 1.76 3.20 -2.05
N LEU A 67 1.58 4.00 -3.11
CA LEU A 67 0.70 5.17 -3.08
C LEU A 67 -0.77 4.77 -2.83
N ALA A 68 -1.24 3.71 -3.49
CA ALA A 68 -2.60 3.20 -3.32
C ALA A 68 -2.86 2.69 -1.89
N VAL A 69 -1.94 1.91 -1.32
CA VAL A 69 -2.02 1.43 0.07
C VAL A 69 -2.03 2.60 1.06
N THR A 70 -1.18 3.60 0.83
CA THR A 70 -1.13 4.82 1.65
C THR A 70 -2.46 5.59 1.60
N ALA A 71 -3.06 5.70 0.41
CA ALA A 71 -4.37 6.35 0.25
C ALA A 71 -5.48 5.56 0.98
N LEU A 72 -5.52 4.24 0.82
CA LEU A 72 -6.48 3.37 1.51
C LEU A 72 -6.36 3.51 3.04
N ARG A 73 -5.14 3.56 3.58
CA ARG A 73 -4.91 3.77 5.00
C ARG A 73 -5.48 5.11 5.50
N ARG A 74 -5.30 6.19 4.75
CA ARG A 74 -5.86 7.52 5.10
C ARG A 74 -7.39 7.49 5.12
N VAL A 75 -8.00 6.85 4.12
CA VAL A 75 -9.45 6.70 4.03
C VAL A 75 -9.98 5.86 5.20
N GLY A 76 -9.35 4.72 5.49
CA GLY A 76 -9.72 3.85 6.62
C GLY A 76 -9.63 4.57 7.97
N ALA A 77 -8.53 5.27 8.23
CA ALA A 77 -8.35 6.05 9.46
C ALA A 77 -9.43 7.15 9.62
N THR A 78 -9.77 7.82 8.51
CA THR A 78 -10.82 8.85 8.49
C THR A 78 -12.20 8.23 8.78
N ALA A 79 -12.52 7.10 8.15
CA ALA A 79 -13.77 6.38 8.37
C ALA A 79 -13.92 5.93 9.83
N HIS A 80 -12.85 5.37 10.41
CA HIS A 80 -12.83 4.95 11.81
C HIS A 80 -13.03 6.12 12.78
N GLY A 81 -12.34 7.24 12.56
CA GLY A 81 -12.48 8.45 13.39
C GLY A 81 -13.88 9.06 13.33
N ASN A 82 -14.47 9.16 12.13
CA ASN A 82 -15.82 9.69 11.94
C ASN A 82 -16.88 8.81 12.61
N TYR A 83 -16.73 7.49 12.56
CA TYR A 83 -17.67 6.56 13.19
C TYR A 83 -17.59 6.61 14.72
N LEU A 84 -16.38 6.65 15.30
CA LEU A 84 -16.21 6.83 16.75
C LEU A 84 -16.82 8.15 17.23
N ALA A 85 -16.60 9.25 16.49
CA ALA A 85 -17.19 10.55 16.81
C ALA A 85 -18.72 10.51 16.78
N ALA A 86 -19.32 9.85 15.78
CA ALA A 86 -20.77 9.70 15.69
C ALA A 86 -21.35 8.84 16.84
N VAL A 87 -20.66 7.77 17.25
CA VAL A 87 -21.08 6.94 18.39
C VAL A 87 -20.99 7.73 19.71
N VAL A 88 -19.91 8.49 19.92
CA VAL A 88 -19.75 9.33 21.11
C VAL A 88 -20.82 10.43 21.13
N ALA A 89 -21.07 11.10 20.01
CA ALA A 89 -22.10 12.14 19.91
C ALA A 89 -23.51 11.58 20.18
N ASN A 90 -23.84 10.41 19.61
CA ASN A 90 -25.13 9.76 19.88
C ASN A 90 -25.26 9.31 21.34
N ARG A 91 -24.19 8.78 21.95
CA ARG A 91 -24.22 8.43 23.39
C ARG A 91 -24.35 9.66 24.28
N ALA A 92 -23.75 10.79 23.91
CA ALA A 92 -23.86 12.04 24.66
C ALA A 92 -25.22 12.73 24.51
N MET A 93 -25.91 12.52 23.38
CA MET A 93 -27.24 13.08 23.13
C MET A 93 -28.38 12.25 23.76
N TRP A 94 -28.15 10.95 24.01
CA TRP A 94 -29.19 10.00 24.44
C TRP A 94 -28.87 9.32 25.78
N GLY A 95 -27.78 9.73 26.44
CA GLY A 95 -27.35 9.29 27.76
C GLY A 95 -27.57 10.36 28.83
#